data_AF-A0A915NQX3-F1
#
_entry.id   AF-A0A915NQX3-F1
#
_cell.length_a   1.000
_cell.length_b   1.000
_cell.length_c   1.000
_cell.angle_alpha   90.00
_cell.angle_beta   90.00
_cell.angle_gamma   90.00
#
_symmetry.space_group_name_H-M   'P 1'
#
loop_
_entity.id
_entity.type
_entity.pdbx_description
1 polymer ?
#
loop_
_entity_poly.entity_id
_entity_poly.type
_entity_poly.pdbx_seq_one_letter_code
_entity_poly.pdbx_strand_id
1 'polypeptide(L)'
;ISSAGSLQYLFSVPYGVGKTAIDRMTADMGFELKPFGVTCVSLWPSFVRTELATLEANEVQFSKAAGMTTEAFKNSLATAETTEFVGKAVVGLASDPKKIKKTGRIHITEDLATEYGFTDKNVPKWALHFSSYKF
;
A
#
# COMPACT_ATOMS: atom_id res chain seq x y z
N ILE A 1 -1.71 2.09 7.33
CA ILE A 1 -1.89 1.88 5.87
C ILE A 1 -1.56 3.18 5.17
N SER A 2 -0.50 3.20 4.38
CA SER A 2 -0.05 4.37 3.60
C SER A 2 0.07 4.01 2.12
N SER A 3 0.79 4.79 1.31
CA SER A 3 1.00 4.59 -0.12
C SER A 3 2.18 5.44 -0.60
N ALA A 4 2.57 5.26 -1.87
CA ALA A 4 3.59 6.08 -2.53
C ALA A 4 3.31 7.60 -2.51
N GLY A 5 2.07 8.03 -2.21
CA GLY A 5 1.72 9.44 -2.06
C GLY A 5 2.43 10.15 -0.89
N SER A 6 3.13 9.43 -0.01
CA SER A 6 3.97 10.05 1.02
C SER A 6 5.34 10.53 0.53
N LEU A 7 5.79 10.06 -0.65
CA LEU A 7 7.09 10.41 -1.20
C LEU A 7 6.99 11.29 -2.46
N GLN A 8 5.80 11.40 -3.04
CA GLN A 8 5.54 12.22 -4.21
C GLN A 8 4.10 12.74 -4.22
N TYR A 9 3.85 13.75 -5.05
CA TYR A 9 2.49 14.24 -5.26
C TYR A 9 1.60 13.12 -5.84
N LEU A 10 0.51 12.81 -5.13
CA LEU A 10 -0.50 11.86 -5.58
C LEU A 10 -1.89 12.36 -5.18
N PHE A 11 -2.79 12.44 -6.16
CA PHE A 11 -4.19 12.89 -6.05
C PHE A 11 -4.37 14.35 -5.63
N SER A 12 -3.95 14.72 -4.42
CA SER A 12 -4.10 16.08 -3.88
C SER A 12 -3.11 16.35 -2.76
N VAL A 13 -2.94 17.64 -2.43
CA VAL A 13 -2.11 18.08 -1.29
C VAL A 13 -2.50 17.39 0.03
N PRO A 14 -3.77 17.41 0.49
CA PRO A 14 -4.12 16.77 1.76
C PRO A 14 -3.90 15.25 1.74
N TYR A 15 -4.05 14.59 0.58
CA TYR A 15 -3.77 13.17 0.46
C TYR A 15 -2.29 12.87 0.72
N GLY A 16 -1.38 13.54 -0.01
CA GLY A 16 0.05 13.27 0.12
C GLY A 16 0.61 13.65 1.50
N VAL A 17 0.18 14.80 2.05
CA VAL A 17 0.53 15.21 3.42
C VAL A 17 0.03 14.18 4.44
N GLY A 18 -1.21 13.71 4.29
CA GLY A 18 -1.78 12.68 5.17
C GLY A 18 -0.98 11.37 5.13
N LYS A 19 -0.58 10.91 3.94
CA LYS A 19 0.25 9.70 3.79
C LYS A 19 1.64 9.87 4.40
N THR A 20 2.26 11.03 4.18
CA THR A 20 3.55 11.40 4.81
C THR A 20 3.45 11.37 6.34
N ALA A 21 2.38 11.94 6.90
CA ALA A 21 2.14 11.95 8.34
C ALA A 21 1.97 10.54 8.91
N ILE A 22 1.28 9.63 8.20
CA ILE A 22 1.12 8.23 8.61
C ILE A 22 2.48 7.50 8.62
N ASP A 23 3.32 7.70 7.60
CA ASP A 23 4.64 7.07 7.54
C ASP A 23 5.57 7.60 8.63
N ARG A 24 5.54 8.91 8.89
CA ARG A 24 6.27 9.52 10.01
C ARG A 24 5.79 8.99 11.36
N MET A 25 4.47 8.97 11.58
CA MET A 25 3.86 8.44 12.80
C MET A 25 4.27 6.98 13.04
N THR A 26 4.28 6.17 11.98
CA THR A 26 4.74 4.77 12.07
C THR A 26 6.20 4.69 12.51
N ALA A 27 7.09 5.51 11.95
CA ALA A 27 8.50 5.50 12.30
C ALA A 27 8.71 5.88 13.77
N ASP A 28 8.06 6.95 14.23
CA ASP A 28 8.18 7.46 15.59
C ASP A 28 7.56 6.49 16.61
N MET A 29 6.34 5.99 16.35
CA MET A 29 5.73 4.94 17.17
C MET A 29 6.55 3.66 17.16
N GLY A 30 7.13 3.27 16.02
CA GLY A 30 8.00 2.12 15.91
C GLY A 30 9.25 2.25 16.77
N PHE A 31 9.78 3.46 16.97
CA PHE A 31 10.88 3.74 17.90
C PHE A 31 10.41 3.65 19.36
N GLU A 32 9.34 4.36 19.73
CA GLU A 32 8.83 4.43 21.11
C GLU A 32 8.30 3.10 21.63
N LEU A 33 7.67 2.30 20.76
CA LEU A 33 7.00 1.06 21.14
C LEU A 33 7.91 -0.17 21.14
N LYS A 34 9.09 -0.07 20.50
CA LYS A 34 10.04 -1.18 20.38
C LYS A 34 10.51 -1.76 21.73
N PRO A 35 10.82 -0.97 22.77
CA PRO A 35 11.18 -1.50 24.09
C PRO A 35 10.07 -2.34 24.74
N PHE A 36 8.82 -2.13 24.36
CA PHE A 36 7.65 -2.86 24.86
C PHE A 36 7.31 -4.09 24.01
N GLY A 37 8.13 -4.42 23.01
CA GLY A 37 7.89 -5.56 22.12
C GLY A 37 6.74 -5.37 21.13
N VAL A 38 6.22 -4.15 20.99
CA VAL A 38 5.12 -3.83 20.07
C VAL A 38 5.69 -3.43 18.70
N THR A 39 5.13 -4.03 17.65
CA THR A 39 5.53 -3.78 16.26
C THR A 39 4.54 -2.79 15.61
N CYS A 40 5.05 -1.70 15.06
CA CYS A 40 4.28 -0.73 14.28
C CYS A 40 4.88 -0.64 12.87
N VAL A 41 4.06 -0.78 11.82
CA VAL A 41 4.53 -0.79 10.43
C VAL A 41 3.59 0.00 9.54
N SER A 42 4.14 0.56 8.46
CA SER A 42 3.36 1.23 7.43
C SER A 42 3.26 0.31 6.24
N LEU A 43 2.12 -0.35 6.12
CA LEU A 43 1.83 -1.20 4.98
C LEU A 43 1.39 -0.33 3.79
N TRP A 44 2.03 -0.55 2.64
CA TRP A 44 1.74 0.08 1.36
C TRP A 44 1.20 -0.97 0.37
N PRO A 45 -0.12 -1.07 0.23
CA PRO A 45 -0.73 -1.73 -0.90
C PRO A 45 -0.51 -0.93 -2.19
N SER A 46 -0.57 -1.62 -3.33
CA SER A 46 -0.77 -0.96 -4.62
C SER A 46 -2.21 -0.41 -4.74
N PHE A 47 -2.65 -0.11 -5.96
CA PHE A 47 -4.07 0.15 -6.22
C PHE A 47 -4.89 -1.07 -5.80
N VAL A 48 -5.90 -0.89 -4.94
CA VAL A 48 -6.72 -2.00 -4.42
C VAL A 48 -8.12 -1.90 -5.03
N ARG A 49 -8.63 -3.04 -5.51
CA ARG A 49 -9.99 -3.15 -6.05
C ARG A 49 -11.00 -3.22 -4.89
N THR A 50 -11.34 -2.06 -4.35
CA THR A 50 -12.44 -1.91 -3.38
C THR A 50 -13.76 -1.68 -4.11
N GLU A 51 -14.88 -1.91 -3.42
CA GLU A 51 -16.22 -1.63 -3.94
C GLU A 51 -16.33 -0.16 -4.34
N LEU A 52 -15.80 0.75 -3.50
CA LEU A 52 -15.75 2.18 -3.79
C LEU A 52 -14.96 2.47 -5.07
N ALA A 53 -13.75 1.94 -5.21
CA ALA A 53 -12.93 2.13 -6.40
C ALA A 53 -13.60 1.56 -7.67
N THR A 54 -14.38 0.50 -7.53
CA THR A 54 -15.12 -0.13 -8.64
C THR A 54 -16.36 0.67 -9.03
N LEU A 55 -17.09 1.21 -8.05
CA LEU A 55 -18.24 2.10 -8.28
C LEU A 55 -17.79 3.40 -8.95
N GLU A 56 -16.68 3.97 -8.49
CA GLU A 56 -16.12 5.23 -8.97
C GLU A 56 -15.40 5.10 -10.32
N ALA A 57 -15.07 3.89 -10.77
CA ALA A 57 -14.51 3.62 -12.11
C ALA A 57 -15.41 4.06 -13.27
N ASN A 58 -16.72 4.15 -13.01
CA ASN A 58 -17.72 4.59 -13.98
C ASN A 58 -18.00 6.09 -13.89
N GLU A 59 -17.46 6.80 -12.89
CA GLU A 59 -17.64 8.23 -12.72
C GLU A 59 -16.41 9.03 -13.16
N VAL A 60 -16.62 9.94 -14.11
CA VAL A 60 -15.58 10.87 -14.62
C VAL A 60 -15.01 11.78 -13.53
N GLN A 61 -15.74 11.95 -12.41
CA GLN A 61 -15.34 12.80 -11.29
C GLN A 61 -14.12 12.25 -10.54
N PHE A 62 -13.99 10.93 -10.42
CA PHE A 62 -12.96 10.33 -9.57
C PHE A 62 -11.60 10.25 -10.25
N SER A 63 -11.57 9.96 -11.56
CA SER A 63 -10.35 10.07 -12.34
C SER A 63 -9.79 11.50 -12.30
N LYS A 64 -10.67 12.50 -12.40
CA LYS A 64 -10.32 13.92 -12.28
C LYS A 64 -9.79 14.30 -10.90
N ALA A 65 -10.40 13.80 -9.81
CA ALA A 65 -9.95 14.00 -8.43
C ALA A 65 -8.61 13.30 -8.14
N ALA A 66 -8.36 12.16 -8.78
CA ALA A 66 -7.08 11.47 -8.76
C ALA A 66 -6.02 12.13 -9.65
N GLY A 67 -6.37 13.18 -10.42
CA GLY A 67 -5.47 13.78 -11.40
C GLY A 67 -5.04 12.80 -12.51
N MET A 68 -5.84 11.75 -12.75
CA MET A 68 -5.60 10.71 -13.75
C MET A 68 -6.65 10.77 -14.85
N THR A 69 -6.32 10.32 -16.06
CA THR A 69 -7.35 10.11 -17.08
C THR A 69 -8.24 8.94 -16.69
N THR A 70 -9.50 8.92 -17.15
CA THR A 70 -10.43 7.79 -16.92
C THR A 70 -9.84 6.47 -17.46
N GLU A 71 -9.09 6.53 -18.55
CA GLU A 71 -8.43 5.36 -19.14
C GLU A 71 -7.26 4.86 -18.28
N ALA A 72 -6.42 5.76 -17.76
CA ALA A 72 -5.36 5.41 -16.82
C ALA A 72 -5.93 4.77 -15.54
N PHE A 73 -7.04 5.30 -15.02
CA PHE A 73 -7.72 4.75 -13.85
C PHE A 73 -8.26 3.33 -14.10
N LYS A 74 -8.94 3.11 -15.23
CA LYS A 74 -9.43 1.78 -15.64
C LYS A 74 -8.28 0.77 -15.82
N ASN A 75 -7.15 1.20 -16.38
CA ASN A 75 -5.96 0.37 -16.51
C ASN A 75 -5.38 -0.01 -15.14
N SER A 76 -5.30 0.94 -14.20
CA SER A 76 -4.86 0.65 -12.82
C SER A 76 -5.80 -0.32 -12.10
N LEU A 77 -7.11 -0.24 -12.35
CA LEU A 77 -8.09 -1.19 -11.81
C LEU A 77 -7.96 -2.61 -12.38
N ALA A 78 -7.56 -2.75 -13.65
CA ALA A 78 -7.36 -4.05 -14.28
C ALA A 78 -6.21 -4.83 -13.65
N THR A 79 -5.20 -4.13 -13.12
CA THR A 79 -4.05 -4.71 -12.41
C THR A 79 -4.11 -4.49 -10.90
N ALA A 80 -5.26 -4.10 -10.36
CA ALA A 80 -5.39 -3.78 -8.94
C ALA A 80 -5.32 -5.02 -8.06
N GLU A 81 -4.70 -4.87 -6.90
CA GLU A 81 -4.64 -5.89 -5.85
C GLU A 81 -6.04 -6.18 -5.31
N THR A 82 -6.26 -7.43 -4.95
CA THR A 82 -7.42 -7.84 -4.17
C THR A 82 -7.25 -7.47 -2.70
N THR A 83 -8.37 -7.21 -2.03
CA THR A 83 -8.38 -7.05 -0.57
C THR A 83 -7.89 -8.32 0.15
N GLU A 84 -8.15 -9.51 -0.43
CA GLU A 84 -7.62 -10.80 0.05
C GLU A 84 -6.08 -10.80 0.07
N PHE A 85 -5.44 -10.28 -0.98
CA PHE A 85 -3.97 -10.22 -1.09
C PHE A 85 -3.35 -9.32 -0.02
N VAL A 86 -3.91 -8.13 0.20
CA VAL A 86 -3.49 -7.23 1.29
C VAL A 86 -3.70 -7.90 2.66
N GLY A 87 -4.80 -8.62 2.85
CA GLY A 87 -5.07 -9.39 4.06
C GLY A 87 -4.01 -10.46 4.34
N LYS A 88 -3.55 -11.17 3.31
CA LYS A 88 -2.45 -12.16 3.44
C LYS A 88 -1.13 -11.50 3.88
N ALA A 89 -0.84 -10.29 3.40
CA ALA A 89 0.33 -9.53 3.86
C ALA A 89 0.26 -9.22 5.36
N VAL A 90 -0.93 -8.82 5.85
CA VAL A 90 -1.17 -8.57 7.28
C VAL A 90 -1.00 -9.86 8.10
N VAL A 91 -1.55 -10.98 7.63
CA VAL A 91 -1.39 -12.29 8.28
C VAL A 91 0.09 -12.70 8.36
N GLY A 92 0.84 -12.50 7.27
CA GLY A 92 2.28 -12.76 7.22
C GLY A 92 3.05 -11.93 8.26
N LEU A 93 2.83 -10.61 8.29
CA LEU A 93 3.44 -9.71 9.27
C LEU A 93 3.09 -10.09 10.71
N ALA A 94 1.82 -10.38 10.98
CA ALA A 94 1.35 -10.70 12.33
C ALA A 94 1.92 -12.04 12.83
N SER A 95 2.03 -13.03 11.93
CA SER A 95 2.50 -14.39 12.24
C SER A 95 4.03 -14.50 12.28
N ASP A 96 4.76 -13.53 11.71
CA ASP A 96 6.21 -13.54 11.67
C ASP A 96 6.81 -13.45 13.08
N PRO A 97 7.61 -14.44 13.54
CA PRO A 97 8.27 -14.40 14.84
C PRO A 97 9.36 -13.31 14.92
N LYS A 98 9.84 -12.82 13.77
CA LYS A 98 10.85 -11.76 13.64
C LYS A 98 10.23 -10.41 13.28
N LYS A 99 8.90 -10.24 13.35
CA LYS A 99 8.17 -8.99 13.00
C LYS A 99 8.72 -7.73 13.67
N ILE A 100 9.29 -7.83 14.88
CA ILE A 100 9.88 -6.67 15.54
C ILE A 100 11.07 -6.06 14.78
N LYS A 101 11.74 -6.83 13.91
CA LYS A 101 12.79 -6.32 13.00
C LYS A 101 12.24 -5.41 11.90
N LYS A 102 10.93 -5.49 11.65
CA LYS A 102 10.21 -4.73 10.63
C LYS A 102 9.59 -3.44 11.18
N THR A 103 9.57 -3.25 12.50
CA THR A 103 8.96 -2.07 13.16
C THR A 103 9.57 -0.74 12.68
N GLY A 104 8.74 0.30 12.59
CA GLY A 104 9.12 1.66 12.19
C GLY A 104 9.45 1.83 10.71
N ARG A 105 9.05 0.87 9.85
CA ARG A 105 9.38 0.86 8.43
C ARG A 105 8.14 0.73 7.54
N ILE A 106 8.32 1.17 6.31
CA ILE A 106 7.41 0.92 5.21
C ILE A 106 7.64 -0.51 4.71
N HIS A 107 6.54 -1.22 4.46
CA HIS A 107 6.55 -2.53 3.80
C HIS A 107 5.52 -2.53 2.68
N ILE A 108 5.94 -2.95 1.50
CA ILE A 108 5.06 -3.07 0.34
C ILE A 108 4.44 -4.46 0.35
N THR A 109 3.14 -4.55 0.06
CA THR A 109 2.38 -5.82 0.06
C THR A 109 3.04 -6.89 -0.81
N GLU A 110 3.60 -6.48 -1.94
CA GLU A 110 4.35 -7.31 -2.86
C GLU A 110 5.65 -7.90 -2.29
N ASP A 111 6.48 -7.07 -1.65
CA ASP A 111 7.72 -7.54 -1.03
C ASP A 111 7.40 -8.59 0.04
N LEU A 112 6.33 -8.36 0.79
CA LEU A 112 5.82 -9.30 1.79
C LEU A 112 5.23 -10.56 1.15
N ALA A 113 4.63 -10.46 -0.03
CA ALA A 113 4.13 -11.62 -0.79
C ALA A 113 5.27 -12.54 -1.21
N THR A 114 6.38 -11.94 -1.67
CA THR A 114 7.61 -12.66 -1.99
C THR A 114 8.25 -13.26 -0.74
N GLU A 115 8.36 -12.47 0.35
CA GLU A 115 8.96 -12.92 1.60
C GLU A 115 8.18 -14.05 2.29
N TYR A 116 6.84 -13.97 2.29
CA TYR A 116 5.97 -14.91 2.99
C TYR A 116 5.31 -15.96 2.09
N GLY A 117 5.59 -15.95 0.79
CA GLY A 117 5.20 -17.02 -0.15
C GLY A 117 3.71 -17.05 -0.51
N PHE A 118 3.07 -15.88 -0.67
CA PHE A 118 1.67 -15.80 -1.15
C PHE A 118 1.56 -15.04 -2.47
N THR A 119 0.43 -15.19 -3.16
CA THR A 119 0.17 -14.56 -4.46
C THR A 119 -1.25 -13.99 -4.53
N ASP A 120 -1.43 -13.00 -5.40
CA ASP A 120 -2.75 -12.53 -5.80
C ASP A 120 -3.23 -13.36 -6.99
N LYS A 121 -4.51 -13.76 -6.99
CA LYS A 121 -5.13 -14.50 -8.09
C LYS A 121 -5.33 -13.62 -9.33
N ASN A 122 -5.34 -12.28 -9.17
CA ASN A 122 -5.71 -11.34 -10.24
C ASN A 122 -4.54 -10.47 -10.75
N VAL A 123 -3.33 -10.59 -10.19
CA VAL A 123 -2.20 -9.73 -10.58
C VAL A 123 -1.14 -10.56 -11.30
N PRO A 124 -0.81 -10.29 -12.57
CA PRO A 124 0.26 -10.99 -13.27
C PRO A 124 1.62 -10.70 -12.60
N LYS A 125 2.50 -11.70 -12.57
CA LYS A 125 3.82 -11.68 -11.86
C LYS A 125 4.71 -10.46 -12.15
N TRP A 126 4.47 -9.71 -13.22
CA TRP A 126 5.25 -8.53 -13.64
C TRP A 126 4.63 -7.18 -13.25
N ALA A 127 3.34 -7.13 -12.90
CA ALA A 127 2.65 -5.91 -12.44
C ALA A 127 2.99 -5.55 -10.98
N LEU A 128 3.76 -6.44 -10.37
CA LEU A 128 4.30 -6.44 -9.04
C LEU A 128 5.76 -5.98 -9.18
N HIS A 129 6.05 -4.68 -9.24
CA HIS A 129 7.42 -4.23 -8.94
C HIS A 129 7.45 -2.74 -8.59
N PHE A 130 7.15 -2.43 -7.32
CA PHE A 130 7.47 -1.10 -6.77
C PHE A 130 8.97 -0.80 -6.75
N SER A 131 9.85 -1.80 -6.97
CA SER A 131 11.30 -1.57 -7.15
C SER A 131 11.65 -0.67 -8.34
N SER A 132 10.68 -0.37 -9.22
CA SER A 132 10.83 0.63 -10.30
C SER A 132 10.66 2.08 -9.83
N TYR A 133 10.08 2.32 -8.65
CA TYR A 133 10.13 3.64 -8.01
C TYR A 133 11.54 3.85 -7.46
N LYS A 134 12.40 4.45 -8.28
CA LYS A 134 13.63 5.07 -7.80
C LYS A 134 13.22 6.25 -6.92
N PHE A 135 13.31 6.08 -5.60
CA PHE A 135 13.31 7.18 -4.64
C PHE A 135 14.67 7.87 -4.65
#